data_AF-A0AAV5UNZ0-F1
#
_entry.id   AF-A0AAV5UNZ0-F1
#
_cell.length_a   1.000
_cell.length_b   1.000
_cell.length_c   1.000
_cell.angle_alpha   90.00
_cell.angle_beta   90.00
_cell.angle_gamma   90.00
#
_symmetry.space_group_name_H-M   'P 1'
#
loop_
_entity.id
_entity.type
_entity.pdbx_description
1 polymer ?
#
loop_
_entity_poly.entity_id
_entity_poly.type
_entity_poly.pdbx_seq_one_letter_code
_entity_poly.pdbx_strand_id
1 'polypeptide(L)'
;AASSSASRKRTHSERMSGGGPAKRERPREMKDETSTATPSTPKCLHCPMYPSTSTGYAKHLAKHHQSTLREEGIYIICSCGIRVTSETHNPKHSPMCDRRRFTSHKLEQKICPSTPQCIFPLCDAYPSSIAAFSKHLYKHHQSTLKKSDIYLQCACGDNVFYEHQHLNRTEKCDGKFTLHVTESEEDNEQTDEEVEEEAEEEEKDE
;
A
#
# COMPACT_ATOMS: atom_id res chain seq x y z
N ALA A 1 21.19 -37.18 7.57
CA ALA A 1 20.47 -37.56 6.33
C ALA A 1 20.87 -36.58 5.22
N ALA A 2 21.60 -37.06 4.21
CA ALA A 2 22.11 -36.26 3.11
C ALA A 2 21.11 -36.25 1.95
N SER A 3 20.86 -35.09 1.33
CA SER A 3 20.10 -34.94 0.08
C SER A 3 20.49 -33.59 -0.55
N SER A 4 21.55 -33.54 -1.36
CA SER A 4 21.57 -33.79 -2.82
C SER A 4 21.10 -32.59 -3.65
N SER A 5 22.08 -31.74 -3.96
CA SER A 5 22.00 -30.56 -4.83
C SER A 5 22.04 -30.97 -6.31
N ALA A 6 20.97 -30.73 -7.07
CA ALA A 6 20.91 -30.99 -8.50
C ALA A 6 21.22 -29.73 -9.32
N SER A 7 22.48 -29.60 -9.76
CA SER A 7 22.94 -28.63 -10.76
C SER A 7 22.43 -28.98 -12.16
N ARG A 8 21.55 -28.14 -12.73
CA ARG A 8 21.14 -28.24 -14.14
C ARG A 8 21.87 -27.20 -14.98
N LYS A 9 22.83 -27.69 -15.79
CA LYS A 9 23.50 -26.97 -16.88
C LYS A 9 22.45 -26.56 -17.93
N ARG A 10 22.36 -25.27 -18.27
CA ARG A 10 21.63 -24.79 -19.46
C ARG A 10 22.60 -24.65 -20.62
N THR A 11 22.26 -25.30 -21.71
CA THR A 11 22.95 -25.29 -23.00
C THR A 11 22.67 -24.00 -23.77
N HIS A 12 23.74 -23.44 -24.32
CA HIS A 12 23.78 -22.28 -25.19
C HIS A 12 23.25 -22.68 -26.58
N SER A 13 22.13 -22.09 -27.02
CA SER A 13 21.61 -22.27 -28.38
C SER A 13 21.88 -21.00 -29.16
N GLU A 14 22.85 -21.07 -30.07
CA GLU A 14 23.12 -20.07 -31.10
C GLU A 14 21.88 -19.91 -31.99
N ARG A 15 21.39 -18.68 -32.15
CA ARG A 15 20.32 -18.35 -33.08
C ARG A 15 20.85 -17.41 -34.15
N MET A 16 20.82 -17.95 -35.37
CA MET A 16 21.30 -17.37 -36.62
C MET A 16 20.69 -16.01 -36.94
N SER A 17 21.54 -15.11 -37.41
CA SER A 17 21.24 -13.81 -37.99
C SER A 17 20.44 -13.94 -39.29
N GLY A 18 19.15 -13.61 -39.25
CA GLY A 18 18.30 -13.46 -40.43
C GLY A 18 18.23 -12.01 -40.88
N GLY A 19 18.73 -11.73 -42.09
CA GLY A 19 18.67 -10.43 -42.75
C GLY A 19 17.24 -9.93 -42.94
N GLY A 20 16.97 -8.73 -42.44
CA GLY A 20 15.71 -8.03 -42.63
C GLY A 20 15.69 -7.20 -43.93
N PRO A 21 14.49 -7.02 -44.54
CA PRO A 21 14.33 -6.35 -45.82
C PRO A 21 14.61 -4.84 -45.74
N ALA A 22 15.05 -4.30 -46.88
CA ALA A 22 15.42 -2.90 -47.10
C ALA A 22 14.32 -1.92 -46.63
N LYS A 23 14.74 -0.97 -45.79
CA LYS A 23 13.92 0.15 -45.34
C LYS A 23 13.55 1.02 -46.55
N ARG A 24 12.28 0.96 -46.98
CA ARG A 24 11.69 2.01 -47.84
C ARG A 24 11.56 3.28 -46.98
N GLU A 25 12.36 4.28 -47.29
CA GLU A 25 12.19 5.64 -46.74
C GLU A 25 10.82 6.17 -47.18
N ARG A 26 9.92 6.38 -46.22
CA ARG A 26 8.70 7.14 -46.46
C ARG A 26 9.04 8.63 -46.45
N PRO A 27 8.50 9.43 -47.41
CA PRO A 27 8.62 10.88 -47.39
C PRO A 27 8.19 11.43 -46.03
N ARG A 28 9.06 12.24 -45.42
CA ARG A 28 8.71 12.99 -44.22
C ARG A 28 7.77 14.11 -44.64
N GLU A 29 6.48 13.90 -44.45
CA GLU A 29 5.50 14.99 -44.48
C GLU A 29 5.87 15.98 -43.37
N MET A 30 6.41 17.13 -43.77
CA MET A 30 6.57 18.30 -42.91
C MET A 30 5.17 18.82 -42.59
N LYS A 31 4.64 18.42 -41.43
CA LYS A 31 3.43 19.02 -40.89
C LYS A 31 3.79 20.35 -40.25
N ASP A 32 3.21 21.40 -40.81
CA ASP A 32 3.24 22.77 -40.29
C ASP A 32 2.95 22.81 -38.79
N GLU A 33 3.95 23.28 -38.05
CA GLU A 33 3.98 23.44 -36.60
C GLU A 33 3.27 24.75 -36.22
N THR A 34 1.93 24.76 -36.29
CA THR A 34 1.13 25.80 -35.61
C THR A 34 -0.19 25.26 -35.11
N SER A 35 -0.21 23.99 -34.69
CA SER A 35 -1.26 23.51 -33.79
C SER A 35 -0.89 23.91 -32.36
N THR A 36 -1.52 24.97 -31.87
CA THR A 36 -1.74 25.26 -30.44
C THR A 36 -2.63 24.19 -29.80
N ALA A 37 -2.34 22.92 -30.06
CA ALA A 37 -2.98 21.80 -29.41
C ALA A 37 -2.53 21.82 -27.95
N THR A 38 -3.43 22.22 -27.07
CA THR A 38 -3.26 22.02 -25.64
C THR A 38 -2.82 20.57 -25.41
N PRO A 39 -1.72 20.32 -24.68
CA PRO A 39 -1.28 18.97 -24.43
C PRO A 39 -2.44 18.22 -23.78
N SER A 40 -2.98 17.20 -24.47
CA SER A 40 -4.10 16.38 -24.00
C SER A 40 -3.79 15.58 -22.73
N THR A 41 -2.57 15.71 -22.23
CA THR A 41 -2.02 15.07 -21.05
C THR A 41 -1.87 16.08 -19.92
N PRO A 42 -2.19 15.73 -18.67
CA PRO A 42 -2.01 16.61 -17.53
C PRO A 42 -0.55 17.00 -17.34
N LYS A 43 -0.35 18.25 -16.91
CA LYS A 43 0.95 18.78 -16.47
C LYS A 43 1.38 18.10 -15.17
N CYS A 44 2.67 17.87 -15.00
CA CYS A 44 3.22 17.48 -13.69
C CYS A 44 2.91 18.53 -12.61
N LEU A 45 2.68 18.10 -11.38
CA LEU A 45 2.41 18.98 -10.24
C LEU A 45 3.61 19.84 -9.83
N HIS A 46 4.83 19.32 -10.04
CA HIS A 46 6.07 19.91 -9.50
C HIS A 46 6.94 20.60 -10.56
N CYS A 47 6.63 20.42 -11.85
CA CYS A 47 7.48 20.96 -12.92
C CYS A 47 6.70 21.20 -14.23
N PRO A 48 7.28 21.89 -15.23
CA PRO A 48 6.59 22.18 -16.49
C PRO A 48 6.49 21.00 -17.47
N MET A 49 6.88 19.78 -17.07
CA MET A 49 6.82 18.60 -17.94
C MET A 49 5.38 18.12 -18.15
N TYR A 50 5.10 17.63 -19.37
CA TYR A 50 3.85 16.97 -19.76
C TYR A 50 4.14 15.51 -20.16
N PRO A 51 4.05 14.56 -19.22
CA PRO A 51 4.29 13.15 -19.54
C PRO A 51 3.30 12.63 -20.58
N SER A 52 3.82 12.00 -21.63
CA SER A 52 3.01 11.59 -22.79
C SER A 52 2.11 10.37 -22.55
N THR A 53 2.25 9.69 -21.41
CA THR A 53 1.46 8.51 -21.04
C THR A 53 1.18 8.48 -19.54
N SER A 54 0.10 7.82 -19.12
CA SER A 54 -0.25 7.66 -17.71
C SER A 54 0.88 6.99 -16.90
N THR A 55 1.51 5.95 -17.46
CA THR A 55 2.67 5.28 -16.85
C THR A 55 3.91 6.17 -16.85
N GLY A 56 4.11 6.95 -17.92
CA GLY A 56 5.18 7.94 -17.99
C GLY A 56 5.04 8.99 -16.89
N TYR A 57 3.81 9.40 -16.57
CA TYR A 57 3.53 10.34 -15.49
C TYR A 57 3.93 9.78 -14.12
N ALA A 58 3.49 8.55 -13.79
CA ALA A 58 3.85 7.91 -12.53
C ALA A 58 5.38 7.74 -12.39
N LYS A 59 6.05 7.27 -13.45
CA LYS A 59 7.51 7.13 -13.48
C LYS A 59 8.24 8.47 -13.37
N HIS A 60 7.69 9.52 -13.95
CA HIS A 60 8.26 10.86 -13.86
C HIS A 60 8.25 11.37 -12.41
N LEU A 61 7.13 11.23 -11.71
CA LEU A 61 7.03 11.58 -10.28
C LEU A 61 8.08 10.83 -9.46
N ALA A 62 8.16 9.50 -9.61
CA ALA A 62 9.08 8.69 -8.84
C ALA A 62 10.55 9.05 -9.10
N LYS A 63 10.93 9.27 -10.35
CA LYS A 63 12.33 9.51 -10.73
C LYS A 63 12.81 10.94 -10.48
N HIS A 64 11.97 11.94 -10.71
CA HIS A 64 12.39 13.34 -10.68
C HIS A 64 11.99 14.05 -9.39
N HIS A 65 10.93 13.59 -8.72
CA HIS A 65 10.38 14.23 -7.52
C HIS A 65 10.42 13.32 -6.29
N GLN A 66 10.93 12.09 -6.43
CA GLN A 66 10.98 11.09 -5.35
C GLN A 66 9.62 10.89 -4.66
N SER A 67 8.55 11.03 -5.43
CA SER A 67 7.17 11.01 -4.94
C SER A 67 6.31 10.07 -5.80
N THR A 68 5.22 9.58 -5.22
CA THR A 68 4.26 8.68 -5.86
C THR A 68 2.91 9.35 -6.06
N LEU A 69 2.09 8.84 -6.98
CA LEU A 69 0.72 9.33 -7.17
C LEU A 69 -0.08 9.39 -5.86
N ARG A 70 0.12 8.39 -4.99
CA ARG A 70 -0.59 8.29 -3.70
C ARG A 70 -0.15 9.35 -2.69
N GLU A 71 1.16 9.61 -2.59
CA GLU A 71 1.70 10.66 -1.71
C GLU A 71 1.23 12.04 -2.15
N GLU A 72 1.16 12.27 -3.45
CA GLU A 72 0.58 13.49 -4.05
C GLU A 72 -0.95 13.57 -3.93
N GLY A 73 -1.60 12.56 -3.34
CA GLY A 73 -3.06 12.52 -3.22
C GLY A 73 -3.74 12.62 -4.57
N ILE A 74 -3.21 11.96 -5.60
CA ILE A 74 -3.80 11.89 -6.95
C ILE A 74 -3.90 10.46 -7.45
N TYR A 75 -4.78 10.23 -8.42
CA TYR A 75 -4.80 9.03 -9.23
C TYR A 75 -5.03 9.38 -10.69
N ILE A 76 -4.62 8.49 -11.59
CA ILE A 76 -4.76 8.70 -13.04
C ILE A 76 -5.82 7.75 -13.60
N ILE A 77 -6.63 8.23 -14.54
CA ILE A 77 -7.58 7.42 -15.30
C ILE A 77 -7.13 7.40 -16.79
N CYS A 78 -6.77 6.24 -17.38
CA CYS A 78 -6.63 6.13 -18.86
C CYS A 78 -8.01 6.39 -19.47
N SER A 79 -8.05 6.96 -20.67
CA SER A 79 -9.27 7.11 -21.47
C SER A 79 -10.11 5.83 -21.64
N CYS A 80 -9.53 4.66 -21.40
CA CYS A 80 -10.22 3.37 -21.34
C CYS A 80 -11.00 3.12 -20.03
N GLY A 81 -10.96 4.04 -19.06
CA GLY A 81 -11.60 3.93 -17.74
C GLY A 81 -10.76 3.27 -16.64
N ILE A 82 -9.57 2.73 -16.95
CA ILE A 82 -8.74 2.09 -15.91
C ILE A 82 -8.06 3.12 -15.03
N ARG A 83 -8.22 2.92 -13.71
CA ARG A 83 -7.53 3.65 -12.66
C ARG A 83 -6.11 3.12 -12.46
N VAL A 84 -5.14 4.03 -12.46
CA VAL A 84 -3.72 3.79 -12.22
C VAL A 84 -3.34 4.47 -10.91
N THR A 85 -2.94 3.68 -9.91
CA THR A 85 -2.55 4.17 -8.57
C THR A 85 -1.09 3.91 -8.24
N SER A 86 -0.38 3.14 -9.06
CA SER A 86 1.03 2.78 -8.88
C SER A 86 1.82 2.94 -10.18
N GLU A 87 3.14 2.76 -10.10
CA GLU A 87 4.04 2.77 -11.28
C GLU A 87 3.72 1.68 -12.31
N THR A 88 3.04 0.62 -11.89
CA THR A 88 2.70 -0.52 -12.73
C THR A 88 1.27 -0.38 -13.23
N HIS A 89 1.14 0.24 -14.41
CA HIS A 89 -0.06 0.02 -15.21
C HIS A 89 -0.16 -1.49 -15.48
N ASN A 90 -1.28 -2.13 -15.13
CA ASN A 90 -1.45 -3.57 -15.30
C ASN A 90 -1.00 -3.96 -16.72
N PRO A 91 0.06 -4.78 -16.88
CA PRO A 91 0.62 -5.09 -18.19
C PRO A 91 -0.36 -5.89 -19.06
N LYS A 92 -1.38 -6.52 -18.44
CA LYS A 92 -2.50 -7.17 -19.13
C LYS A 92 -3.59 -6.21 -19.59
N HIS A 93 -3.43 -4.91 -19.35
CA HIS A 93 -4.36 -3.96 -19.90
C HIS A 93 -4.35 -4.01 -21.43
N SER A 94 -5.55 -3.91 -22.03
CA SER A 94 -5.81 -4.07 -23.45
C SER A 94 -4.68 -3.49 -24.30
N PRO A 95 -4.11 -4.27 -25.24
CA PRO A 95 -3.10 -3.77 -26.17
C PRO A 95 -3.60 -2.58 -27.03
N MET A 96 -4.90 -2.27 -26.95
CA MET A 96 -5.54 -1.14 -27.64
C MET A 96 -5.77 0.13 -26.79
N CYS A 97 -5.43 0.22 -25.48
CA CYS A 97 -5.40 1.56 -24.82
C CYS A 97 -4.22 2.31 -25.41
N ASP A 98 -4.51 3.43 -26.06
CA ASP A 98 -3.54 4.38 -26.61
C ASP A 98 -2.58 4.89 -25.52
N ARG A 99 -2.97 4.82 -24.23
CA ARG A 99 -2.23 5.27 -23.02
C ARG A 99 -1.86 6.76 -23.01
N ARG A 100 -2.00 7.44 -24.15
CA ARG A 100 -1.71 8.86 -24.36
C ARG A 100 -2.80 9.78 -23.84
N ARG A 101 -4.04 9.33 -23.84
CA ARG A 101 -5.17 10.09 -23.29
C ARG A 101 -5.45 9.61 -21.88
N PHE A 102 -5.21 10.48 -20.90
CA PHE A 102 -5.49 10.23 -19.50
C PHE A 102 -5.77 11.54 -18.77
N THR A 103 -6.49 11.44 -17.65
CA THR A 103 -6.79 12.57 -16.76
C THR A 103 -6.24 12.28 -15.37
N SER A 104 -5.63 13.27 -14.72
CA SER A 104 -5.34 13.21 -13.30
C SER A 104 -6.57 13.67 -12.50
N HIS A 105 -6.86 12.95 -11.43
CA HIS A 105 -7.90 13.28 -10.47
C HIS A 105 -7.24 13.40 -9.11
N LYS A 106 -7.67 14.37 -8.30
CA LYS A 106 -7.32 14.34 -6.89
C LYS A 106 -7.95 13.10 -6.31
N LEU A 107 -7.12 12.28 -5.65
CA LEU A 107 -7.61 11.41 -4.63
C LEU A 107 -8.20 12.38 -3.61
N GLU A 108 -9.51 12.54 -3.63
CA GLU A 108 -10.16 13.01 -2.43
C GLU A 108 -9.68 12.03 -1.37
N GLN A 109 -8.74 12.47 -0.55
CA GLN A 109 -8.62 11.98 0.78
C GLN A 109 -9.95 12.37 1.43
N LYS A 110 -11.00 11.61 1.10
CA LYS A 110 -11.74 10.95 2.15
C LYS A 110 -10.66 10.22 2.94
N ILE A 111 -9.98 10.97 3.83
CA ILE A 111 -9.94 10.58 5.22
C ILE A 111 -11.34 10.05 5.42
N CYS A 112 -11.50 8.74 5.30
CA CYS A 112 -12.78 8.18 5.63
C CYS A 112 -12.90 8.66 7.08
N PRO A 113 -13.89 9.48 7.43
CA PRO A 113 -14.01 9.95 8.80
C PRO A 113 -14.06 8.77 9.79
N SER A 114 -14.23 7.55 9.28
CA SER A 114 -14.11 6.29 9.99
C SER A 114 -12.69 5.80 10.29
N THR A 115 -11.62 6.09 9.52
CA THR A 115 -10.28 5.52 9.84
C THR A 115 -9.74 6.19 11.10
N PRO A 116 -9.69 5.47 12.23
CA PRO A 116 -9.39 6.09 13.51
C PRO A 116 -7.90 6.43 13.57
N GLN A 117 -7.61 7.61 14.13
CA GLN A 117 -6.26 7.94 14.58
C GLN A 117 -5.87 6.97 15.71
N CYS A 118 -4.57 6.72 15.87
CA CYS A 118 -4.08 6.05 17.06
C CYS A 118 -4.47 6.81 18.34
N ILE A 119 -4.87 6.08 19.39
CA ILE A 119 -5.34 6.67 20.66
C ILE A 119 -4.22 7.28 21.50
N PHE A 120 -2.95 6.97 21.19
CA PHE A 120 -1.82 7.46 21.96
C PHE A 120 -1.53 8.92 21.61
N PRO A 121 -1.51 9.87 22.58
CA PRO A 121 -1.52 11.32 22.32
C PRO A 121 -0.38 11.85 21.45
N LEU A 122 0.76 11.15 21.42
CA LEU A 122 1.95 11.53 20.65
C LEU A 122 2.07 10.76 19.33
N CYS A 123 1.01 10.10 18.90
CA CYS A 123 1.01 9.24 17.72
C CYS A 123 0.07 9.74 16.63
N ASP A 124 0.65 10.26 15.54
CA ASP A 124 -0.08 10.74 14.37
C ASP A 124 -0.34 9.63 13.32
N ALA A 125 -0.31 8.36 13.73
CA ALA A 125 -0.55 7.25 12.83
C ALA A 125 -2.04 7.08 12.54
N TYR A 126 -2.37 6.82 11.26
CA TYR A 126 -3.71 6.51 10.77
C TYR A 126 -3.72 5.14 10.08
N PRO A 127 -3.79 4.03 10.83
CA PRO A 127 -3.73 2.70 10.24
C PRO A 127 -4.94 2.45 9.33
N SER A 128 -4.70 1.99 8.10
CA SER A 128 -5.76 1.86 7.08
C SER A 128 -6.60 0.59 7.18
N SER A 129 -6.35 -0.28 8.17
CA SER A 129 -7.11 -1.50 8.41
C SER A 129 -6.98 -1.94 9.88
N ILE A 130 -7.89 -2.80 10.35
CA ILE A 130 -7.84 -3.41 11.68
C ILE A 130 -6.49 -4.08 11.93
N ALA A 131 -6.02 -4.91 10.99
CA ALA A 131 -4.72 -5.58 11.10
C ALA A 131 -3.54 -4.60 11.14
N ALA A 132 -3.61 -3.52 10.35
CA ALA A 132 -2.59 -2.47 10.41
C ALA A 132 -2.62 -1.73 11.77
N PHE A 133 -3.81 -1.51 12.33
CA PHE A 133 -3.99 -0.86 13.63
C PHE A 133 -3.44 -1.73 14.76
N SER A 134 -3.83 -3.01 14.85
CA SER A 134 -3.31 -3.94 15.86
C SER A 134 -1.78 -4.07 15.79
N LYS A 135 -1.23 -4.24 14.58
CA LYS A 135 0.22 -4.31 14.37
C LYS A 135 0.93 -3.01 14.76
N HIS A 136 0.31 -1.87 14.51
CA HIS A 136 0.84 -0.57 14.89
C HIS A 136 0.92 -0.43 16.42
N LEU A 137 -0.16 -0.76 17.15
CA LEU A 137 -0.18 -0.76 18.61
C LEU A 137 0.94 -1.62 19.20
N TYR A 138 1.10 -2.83 18.68
CA TYR A 138 2.13 -3.76 19.15
C TYR A 138 3.54 -3.22 18.92
N LYS A 139 3.83 -2.74 17.71
CA LYS A 139 5.19 -2.33 17.33
C LYS A 139 5.63 -0.98 17.90
N HIS A 140 4.70 -0.03 18.02
CA HIS A 140 5.05 1.35 18.38
C HIS A 140 4.73 1.69 19.83
N HIS A 141 3.72 1.04 20.42
CA HIS A 141 3.24 1.36 21.77
C HIS A 141 3.40 0.20 22.75
N GLN A 142 3.93 -0.94 22.30
CA GLN A 142 4.01 -2.19 23.08
C GLN A 142 2.65 -2.59 23.71
N SER A 143 1.56 -2.17 23.06
CA SER A 143 0.20 -2.34 23.55
C SER A 143 -0.62 -3.24 22.61
N THR A 144 -1.80 -3.63 23.06
CA THR A 144 -2.78 -4.40 22.31
C THR A 144 -4.16 -3.77 22.48
N LEU A 145 -5.15 -4.21 21.69
CA LEU A 145 -6.53 -3.74 21.83
C LEU A 145 -7.03 -3.94 23.26
N LYS A 146 -6.85 -5.16 23.80
CA LYS A 146 -7.22 -5.50 25.18
C LYS A 146 -6.47 -4.68 26.24
N LYS A 147 -5.15 -4.49 26.10
CA LYS A 147 -4.35 -3.74 27.09
C LYS A 147 -4.71 -2.26 27.16
N SER A 148 -5.31 -1.73 26.10
CA SER A 148 -5.75 -0.34 26.02
C SER A 148 -7.25 -0.18 26.20
N ASP A 149 -7.95 -1.24 26.63
CA ASP A 149 -9.41 -1.27 26.80
C ASP A 149 -10.15 -0.73 25.58
N ILE A 150 -9.69 -1.04 24.38
CA ILE A 150 -10.32 -0.64 23.13
C ILE A 150 -10.77 -1.85 22.32
N TYR A 151 -11.81 -1.65 21.51
CA TYR A 151 -12.20 -2.59 20.47
C TYR A 151 -12.43 -1.88 19.13
N LEU A 152 -12.28 -2.62 18.05
CA LEU A 152 -12.50 -2.11 16.69
C LEU A 152 -13.81 -2.68 16.15
N GLN A 153 -14.74 -1.83 15.74
CA GLN A 153 -15.99 -2.26 15.14
C GLN A 153 -15.87 -2.18 13.61
N CYS A 154 -16.06 -3.31 12.94
CA CYS A 154 -16.02 -3.40 11.50
C CYS A 154 -17.30 -2.81 10.89
N ALA A 155 -17.25 -2.34 9.64
CA ALA A 155 -18.43 -1.79 8.97
C ALA A 155 -19.60 -2.79 8.81
N CYS A 156 -19.34 -4.10 8.94
CA CYS A 156 -20.39 -5.12 9.00
C CYS A 156 -21.10 -5.23 10.37
N GLY A 157 -20.67 -4.46 11.37
CA GLY A 157 -21.21 -4.46 12.74
C GLY A 157 -20.48 -5.39 13.71
N ASP A 158 -19.54 -6.21 13.23
CA ASP A 158 -18.76 -7.11 14.09
C ASP A 158 -17.74 -6.35 14.95
N ASN A 159 -17.64 -6.71 16.22
CA ASN A 159 -16.65 -6.17 17.14
C ASN A 159 -15.38 -7.06 17.17
N VAL A 160 -14.22 -6.43 17.17
CA VAL A 160 -12.91 -7.08 17.20
C VAL A 160 -12.16 -6.65 18.44
N PHE A 161 -11.96 -7.61 19.35
CA PHE A 161 -11.22 -7.42 20.59
C PHE A 161 -9.78 -7.95 20.49
N TYR A 162 -9.53 -8.89 19.56
CA TYR A 162 -8.25 -9.57 19.39
C TYR A 162 -7.85 -9.65 17.92
N GLU A 163 -6.55 -9.53 17.64
CA GLU A 163 -5.99 -9.54 16.27
C GLU A 163 -6.40 -10.81 15.49
N HIS A 164 -6.41 -11.97 16.14
CA HIS A 164 -6.69 -13.26 15.50
C HIS A 164 -8.16 -13.45 15.10
N GLN A 165 -9.10 -12.70 15.68
CA GLN A 165 -10.54 -12.87 15.37
C GLN A 165 -10.90 -12.37 13.96
N HIS A 166 -10.14 -11.43 13.41
CA HIS A 166 -10.49 -10.79 12.14
C HIS A 166 -9.80 -11.39 10.91
N LEU A 167 -8.75 -12.21 11.09
CA LEU A 167 -7.96 -12.76 9.97
C LEU A 167 -8.79 -13.61 8.98
N ASN A 168 -9.90 -14.20 9.44
CA ASN A 168 -10.79 -15.02 8.61
C ASN A 168 -12.00 -14.26 8.04
N ARG A 169 -12.22 -12.98 8.39
CA ARG A 169 -13.41 -12.21 8.00
C ARG A 169 -13.13 -10.99 7.10
N THR A 170 -11.86 -10.67 6.86
CA THR A 170 -11.43 -9.49 6.08
C THR A 170 -11.95 -9.44 4.64
N GLU A 171 -12.32 -10.55 4.03
CA GLU A 171 -12.81 -10.55 2.64
C GLU A 171 -14.20 -9.90 2.48
N LYS A 172 -15.01 -9.85 3.54
CA LYS A 172 -16.40 -9.37 3.47
C LYS A 172 -16.56 -7.89 3.78
N CYS A 173 -15.52 -7.27 4.31
CA CYS A 173 -15.59 -5.91 4.84
C CYS A 173 -14.61 -5.08 4.03
N ASP A 174 -15.03 -3.93 3.49
CA ASP A 174 -14.22 -3.01 2.66
C ASP A 174 -13.00 -2.40 3.40
N GLY A 175 -12.52 -3.02 4.48
CA GLY A 175 -11.43 -2.56 5.32
C GLY A 175 -11.81 -1.39 6.24
N LYS A 176 -13.08 -0.99 6.25
CA LYS A 176 -13.58 0.11 7.09
C LYS A 176 -13.91 -0.39 8.48
N PHE A 177 -13.47 0.36 9.49
CA PHE A 177 -13.71 0.08 10.90
C PHE A 177 -13.76 1.39 11.68
N THR A 178 -14.36 1.38 12.85
CA THR A 178 -14.35 2.46 13.85
C THR A 178 -13.66 1.97 15.12
N LEU A 179 -13.08 2.90 15.89
CA LEU A 179 -12.47 2.60 17.18
C LEU A 179 -13.44 2.98 18.29
N HIS A 180 -13.57 2.11 19.29
CA HIS A 180 -14.37 2.34 20.48
C HIS A 180 -13.51 2.09 21.71
N VAL A 181 -13.64 2.96 22.71
CA VAL A 181 -13.04 2.78 24.03
C VAL A 181 -14.08 2.11 24.90
N THR A 182 -13.69 1.04 25.55
CA THR A 182 -14.50 0.36 26.55
C THR A 182 -14.38 1.20 27.80
N GLU A 183 -15.48 1.79 28.26
CA GLU A 183 -15.54 2.32 29.62
C GLU A 183 -15.46 1.09 30.52
N SER A 184 -14.28 0.83 31.08
CA SER A 184 -14.18 -0.19 32.13
C SER A 184 -15.05 0.31 33.27
N GLU A 185 -16.17 -0.36 33.49
CA GLU A 185 -16.83 -0.31 34.79
C GLU A 185 -15.74 -0.76 35.77
N GLU A 186 -15.32 0.11 36.69
CA GLU A 186 -14.23 -0.14 37.62
C GLU A 186 -14.53 -1.41 38.42
N ASP A 187 -14.08 -2.56 37.90
CA ASP A 187 -14.06 -3.81 38.60
C ASP A 187 -13.04 -3.67 39.72
N ASN A 188 -13.59 -3.40 40.90
CA ASN A 188 -13.01 -3.52 42.21
C ASN A 188 -12.65 -5.00 42.49
N GLU A 189 -11.83 -5.63 41.64
CA GLU A 189 -11.21 -6.92 41.90
C GLU A 189 -9.94 -6.67 42.72
N GLN A 190 -10.14 -6.61 44.02
CA GLN A 190 -9.12 -6.82 45.03
C GLN A 190 -8.53 -8.23 44.85
N THR A 191 -7.50 -8.35 44.02
CA THR A 191 -6.70 -9.57 43.94
C THR A 191 -5.81 -9.65 45.18
N ASP A 192 -6.27 -10.41 46.18
CA ASP A 192 -5.42 -11.11 47.14
C ASP A 192 -4.54 -12.09 46.36
N GLU A 193 -3.39 -11.64 45.85
CA GLU A 193 -2.30 -12.55 45.51
C GLU A 193 -1.46 -12.76 46.77
N GLU A 194 -1.73 -13.90 47.41
CA GLU A 194 -0.95 -14.47 48.49
C GLU A 194 0.52 -14.63 48.08
N VAL A 195 1.37 -14.29 49.04
CA VAL A 195 2.83 -14.38 49.07
C VAL A 195 3.28 -15.84 48.86
N GLU A 196 4.05 -16.12 47.82
CA GLU A 196 5.00 -17.24 47.83
C GLU A 196 6.41 -16.71 48.14
N GLU A 197 6.76 -16.76 49.43
CA GLU A 197 8.15 -16.82 49.91
C GLU A 197 8.74 -18.15 49.45
N GLU A 198 9.73 -18.13 48.56
CA GLU A 198 10.69 -19.23 48.47
C GLU A 198 12.09 -18.72 48.82
N ALA A 199 12.63 -19.38 49.84
CA ALA A 199 13.80 -19.02 50.62
C ALA A 199 15.11 -19.14 49.85
N GLU A 200 16.02 -18.22 50.15
CA GLU A 200 17.46 -18.39 49.94
C GLU A 200 17.96 -19.54 50.84
N GLU A 201 18.52 -20.60 50.25
CA GLU A 201 19.50 -21.45 50.93
C GLU A 201 20.86 -21.24 50.27
N GLU A 202 21.68 -20.38 50.90
CA GLU A 202 23.13 -20.49 50.85
C GLU A 202 23.55 -21.76 51.61
N GLU A 203 24.19 -22.71 50.93
CA GLU A 203 25.07 -23.66 51.62
C GLU A 203 26.48 -23.58 51.02
N LYS A 204 27.36 -22.95 51.80
CA LYS A 204 28.80 -23.23 51.86
C LYS A 204 28.99 -24.68 52.26
N ASP A 205 29.91 -25.40 51.60
CA ASP A 205 30.97 -26.10 52.32
C ASP A 205 32.11 -26.59 51.40
N GLU A 206 33.33 -26.38 51.92
CA GLU A 206 34.68 -26.89 51.62
C GLU A 206 35.35 -26.70 50.24
#